data_AF-A0A2H5W961-F1
#
_entry.id   AF-A0A2H5W961-F1
#
_cell.length_a   1.000
_cell.length_b   1.000
_cell.length_c   1.000
_cell.angle_alpha   90.00
_cell.angle_beta   90.00
_cell.angle_gamma   90.00
#
_symmetry.space_group_name_H-M   'P 1'
#
loop_
_entity.id
_entity.type
_entity.pdbx_description
1 polymer ?
#
loop_
_entity_poly.entity_id
_entity_poly.type
_entity_poly.pdbx_seq_one_letter_code
_entity_poly.pdbx_strand_id
1 'polypeptide(L)'
;MPATLPLDAYEALEEELGKERARRLIQALEKAVDAVVESKWSQVRDELIARLVTKEEFQAGLDHTRTELTAQIGQVRTELTARIEQVRTELTARIDRVYAELSARIDQVYAELSARIEQVRTELTARIEQVRTELTARIEQVQTELNARIDRVYAELSARIEQVQTELTVRIEQVRTELIARIEQTAATLDAKIDRLNMKLNFVLLLLLLIATLWNPAVADLIRKLLGLG
;
A
#
# COMPACT_ATOMS: atom_id res chain seq x y z
N MET A 1 85.74 -55.91 55.77
CA MET A 1 87.09 -55.69 56.32
C MET A 1 87.20 -56.57 57.55
N PRO A 2 88.27 -57.37 57.69
CA PRO A 2 88.45 -58.18 58.89
C PRO A 2 88.56 -57.26 60.11
N ALA A 3 87.83 -57.58 61.17
CA ALA A 3 87.83 -56.84 62.42
C ALA A 3 89.14 -57.12 63.15
N THR A 4 90.03 -56.14 63.15
CA THR A 4 91.28 -56.20 63.91
C THR A 4 91.12 -55.45 65.22
N LEU A 5 91.55 -56.04 66.32
CA LEU A 5 91.58 -55.32 67.59
C LEU A 5 92.59 -54.14 67.52
N PRO A 6 92.30 -52.99 68.14
CA PRO A 6 93.26 -51.89 68.25
C PRO A 6 94.56 -52.36 68.90
N LEU A 7 95.70 -51.77 68.48
CA LEU A 7 97.03 -52.18 68.96
C LEU A 7 97.14 -52.13 70.49
N ASP A 8 96.53 -51.13 71.12
CA ASP A 8 96.51 -50.96 72.58
C ASP A 8 95.79 -52.13 73.30
N ALA A 9 94.77 -52.73 72.66
CA ALA A 9 94.07 -53.89 73.19
C ALA A 9 94.89 -55.19 73.01
N TYR A 10 95.71 -55.26 71.95
CA TYR A 10 96.68 -56.34 71.74
C TYR A 10 97.75 -56.33 72.83
N GLU A 11 98.34 -55.17 73.12
CA GLU A 11 99.42 -55.01 74.10
C GLU A 11 98.96 -55.34 75.52
N ALA A 12 97.78 -54.85 75.92
CA ALA A 12 97.21 -55.13 77.24
C ALA A 12 96.92 -56.63 77.45
N LEU A 13 96.43 -57.34 76.43
CA LEU A 13 96.17 -58.78 76.49
C LEU A 13 97.46 -59.61 76.51
N GLU A 14 98.53 -59.17 75.82
CA GLU A 14 99.85 -59.81 75.88
C GLU A 14 100.52 -59.69 77.26
N GLU A 15 100.32 -58.56 77.96
CA GLU A 15 100.87 -58.30 79.30
C GLU A 15 100.24 -59.19 80.37
N GLU A 16 98.92 -59.39 80.37
CA GLU A 16 98.23 -60.22 81.37
C GLU A 16 98.31 -61.73 81.10
N LEU A 17 98.21 -62.16 79.84
CA LEU A 17 98.00 -63.58 79.49
C LEU A 17 99.25 -64.25 78.90
N GLY A 18 100.24 -63.47 78.47
CA GLY A 18 101.42 -63.89 77.73
C GLY A 18 101.13 -64.09 76.23
N LYS A 19 102.13 -63.79 75.38
CA LYS A 19 102.05 -63.75 73.89
C LYS A 19 101.20 -64.85 73.25
N GLU A 20 101.41 -66.12 73.60
CA GLU A 20 100.73 -67.25 72.95
C GLU A 20 99.28 -67.49 73.40
N ARG A 21 98.89 -67.03 74.59
CA ARG A 21 97.50 -67.08 75.04
C ARG A 21 96.73 -65.86 74.54
N ALA A 22 97.37 -64.69 74.57
CA ALA A 22 96.84 -63.45 74.00
C ALA A 22 96.52 -63.61 72.50
N ARG A 23 97.46 -64.10 71.69
CA ARG A 23 97.23 -64.36 70.26
C ARG A 23 96.04 -65.28 69.97
N ARG A 24 95.89 -66.37 70.74
CA ARG A 24 94.77 -67.29 70.57
C ARG A 24 93.43 -66.67 70.95
N LEU A 25 93.39 -65.90 72.04
CA LEU A 25 92.18 -65.20 72.48
C LEU A 25 91.80 -64.09 71.51
N ILE A 26 92.79 -63.32 71.03
CA ILE A 26 92.62 -62.29 70.01
C ILE A 26 92.09 -62.89 68.71
N GLN A 27 92.70 -63.97 68.19
CA GLN A 27 92.21 -64.64 66.99
C GLN A 27 90.78 -65.18 67.16
N ALA A 28 90.43 -65.68 68.35
CA ALA A 28 89.09 -66.12 68.65
C ALA A 28 88.09 -64.95 68.74
N LEU A 29 88.51 -63.82 69.32
CA LEU A 29 87.72 -62.59 69.43
C LEU A 29 87.51 -61.93 68.08
N GLU A 30 88.56 -61.76 67.27
CA GLU A 30 88.48 -61.23 65.91
C GLU A 30 87.57 -62.11 65.04
N LYS A 31 87.73 -63.44 65.12
CA LYS A 31 86.84 -64.39 64.43
C LYS A 31 85.38 -64.30 64.91
N ALA A 32 85.15 -64.08 66.20
CA ALA A 32 83.81 -63.90 66.76
C ALA A 32 83.18 -62.56 66.32
N VAL A 33 83.96 -61.48 66.33
CA VAL A 33 83.53 -60.17 65.85
C VAL A 33 83.23 -60.21 64.36
N ASP A 34 84.09 -60.83 63.54
CA ASP A 34 83.86 -61.05 62.11
C ASP A 34 82.56 -61.84 61.86
N ALA A 35 82.31 -62.90 62.63
CA ALA A 35 81.07 -63.68 62.52
C ALA A 35 79.82 -62.86 62.89
N VAL A 36 79.90 -62.01 63.92
CA VAL A 36 78.80 -61.13 64.34
C VAL A 36 78.56 -60.03 63.31
N VAL A 37 79.61 -59.42 62.76
CA VAL A 37 79.52 -58.40 61.70
C VAL A 37 78.91 -59.00 60.43
N GLU A 38 79.36 -60.17 60.00
CA GLU A 38 78.80 -60.86 58.82
C GLU A 38 77.33 -61.25 59.05
N SER A 39 76.99 -61.73 60.26
CA SER A 39 75.60 -62.03 60.62
C SER A 39 74.72 -60.79 60.61
N LYS A 40 75.16 -59.67 61.21
CA LYS A 40 74.42 -58.41 61.22
C LYS A 40 74.31 -57.80 59.83
N TRP A 41 75.37 -57.87 59.03
CA TRP A 41 75.36 -57.43 57.65
C TRP A 41 74.38 -58.24 56.80
N SER A 42 74.40 -59.58 56.92
CA SER A 42 73.41 -60.44 56.27
C SER A 42 72.00 -60.09 56.73
N GLN A 43 71.78 -59.96 58.05
CA GLN A 43 70.47 -59.62 58.60
C GLN A 43 69.94 -58.28 58.05
N VAL A 44 70.76 -57.23 58.05
CA VAL A 44 70.38 -55.90 57.54
C VAL A 44 70.16 -55.94 56.02
N ARG A 45 71.02 -56.64 55.28
CA ARG A 45 70.86 -56.82 53.83
C ARG A 45 69.55 -57.52 53.51
N ASP A 46 69.25 -58.61 54.21
CA ASP A 46 68.07 -59.44 53.96
C ASP A 46 66.79 -58.68 54.37
N GLU A 47 66.83 -57.90 55.45
CA GLU A 47 65.73 -57.00 55.85
C GLU A 47 65.51 -55.85 54.84
N LEU A 48 66.58 -55.26 54.30
CA LEU A 48 66.50 -54.26 53.24
C LEU A 48 65.90 -54.84 51.97
N ILE A 49 66.35 -56.02 51.54
CA ILE A 49 65.81 -56.73 50.37
C ILE A 49 64.32 -57.04 50.58
N ALA A 50 63.92 -57.47 51.79
CA ALA A 50 62.52 -57.77 52.10
C ALA A 50 61.61 -56.53 52.14
N ARG A 51 62.15 -55.34 52.39
CA ARG A 51 61.39 -54.07 52.38
C ARG A 51 61.33 -53.40 51.01
N LEU A 52 62.25 -53.73 50.10
CA LEU A 52 62.25 -53.17 48.76
C LEU A 52 61.16 -53.83 47.92
N VAL A 53 60.37 -53.00 47.26
CA VAL A 53 59.44 -53.45 46.22
C VAL A 53 60.26 -54.10 45.11
N THR A 54 59.86 -55.30 44.74
CA THR A 54 60.47 -56.04 43.65
C THR A 54 60.17 -55.36 42.32
N LYS A 55 61.02 -55.59 41.32
CA LYS A 55 60.78 -55.08 39.96
C LYS A 55 59.43 -55.56 39.43
N GLU A 56 59.06 -56.79 39.77
CA GLU A 56 57.81 -57.45 39.40
C GLU A 56 56.59 -56.75 40.03
N GLU A 57 56.65 -56.40 41.32
CA GLU A 57 55.57 -55.66 42.00
C GLU A 57 55.39 -54.24 41.43
N PHE A 58 56.49 -53.54 41.16
CA PHE A 58 56.43 -52.23 40.53
C PHE A 58 55.85 -52.29 39.11
N GLN A 59 56.27 -53.27 38.31
CA GLN A 59 55.69 -53.52 36.98
C GLN A 59 54.20 -53.86 37.07
N ALA A 60 53.80 -54.69 38.03
CA ALA A 60 52.38 -54.99 38.26
C ALA A 60 51.57 -53.74 38.61
N GLY A 61 52.11 -52.85 39.44
CA GLY A 61 51.49 -51.56 39.76
C GLY A 61 51.34 -50.64 38.55
N LEU A 62 52.36 -50.58 37.68
CA LEU A 62 52.28 -49.84 36.41
C LEU A 62 51.24 -50.43 35.46
N ASP A 63 51.22 -51.76 35.30
CA ASP A 63 50.28 -52.44 34.42
C ASP A 63 48.83 -52.29 34.93
N HIS A 64 48.63 -52.35 36.25
CA HIS A 64 47.35 -52.06 36.88
C HIS A 64 46.89 -50.62 36.58
N THR A 65 47.75 -49.64 36.83
CA THR A 65 47.46 -48.21 36.57
C THR A 65 47.16 -47.97 35.09
N ARG A 66 47.93 -48.58 34.18
CA ARG A 66 47.71 -48.49 32.74
C ARG A 66 46.36 -49.08 32.32
N THR A 67 46.00 -50.21 32.90
CA THR A 67 44.72 -50.88 32.63
C THR A 67 43.55 -50.01 33.11
N GLU A 68 43.65 -49.47 34.33
CA GLU A 68 42.63 -48.57 34.89
C GLU A 68 42.46 -47.31 34.04
N LEU A 69 43.57 -46.64 33.67
CA LEU A 69 43.51 -45.44 32.85
C LEU A 69 42.93 -45.73 31.46
N THR A 70 43.27 -46.86 30.86
CA THR A 70 42.71 -47.28 29.56
C THR A 70 41.19 -47.49 29.67
N ALA A 71 40.72 -48.11 30.76
CA ALA A 71 39.30 -48.32 31.01
C ALA A 71 38.56 -46.99 31.22
N GLN A 72 39.12 -46.07 32.02
CA GLN A 72 38.55 -44.74 32.26
C GLN A 72 38.46 -43.92 30.96
N ILE A 73 39.52 -43.92 30.14
CA ILE A 73 39.51 -43.27 28.82
C ILE A 73 38.42 -43.88 27.92
N GLY A 74 38.26 -45.20 27.95
CA GLY A 74 37.20 -45.90 27.23
C GLY A 74 35.80 -45.43 27.66
N GLN A 75 35.53 -45.39 28.96
CA GLN A 75 34.26 -44.90 29.51
C GLN A 75 33.96 -43.45 29.09
N VAL A 76 34.92 -42.54 29.27
CA VAL A 76 34.76 -41.13 28.90
C VAL A 76 34.46 -40.99 27.40
N ARG A 77 35.14 -41.77 26.54
CA ARG A 77 34.90 -41.76 25.09
C ARG A 77 33.47 -42.23 24.76
N THR A 78 32.99 -43.27 25.43
CA THR A 78 31.61 -43.76 25.22
C THR A 78 30.59 -42.73 25.68
N GLU A 79 30.77 -42.11 26.85
CA GLU A 79 29.87 -41.08 27.36
C GLU A 79 29.82 -39.85 26.46
N LEU A 80 30.97 -39.37 25.99
CA LEU A 80 31.04 -38.23 25.07
C LEU A 80 30.37 -38.53 23.73
N THR A 81 30.54 -39.75 23.22
CA THR A 81 29.88 -40.19 21.98
C THR A 81 28.36 -40.19 22.14
N ALA A 82 27.86 -40.74 23.26
CA ALA A 82 26.43 -40.73 23.57
C ALA A 82 25.86 -39.31 23.71
N ARG A 83 26.58 -38.40 24.40
CA ARG A 83 26.19 -37.00 24.53
C ARG A 83 26.15 -36.28 23.19
N ILE A 84 27.13 -36.51 22.31
CA ILE A 84 27.14 -35.93 20.96
C ILE A 84 25.92 -36.37 20.15
N GLU A 85 25.58 -37.66 20.19
CA GLU A 85 24.41 -38.17 19.46
C GLU A 85 23.09 -37.65 20.05
N GLN A 86 23.00 -37.51 21.38
CA GLN A 86 21.85 -36.88 22.02
C GLN A 86 21.68 -35.43 21.57
N VAL A 87 22.75 -34.63 21.60
CA VAL A 87 22.72 -33.22 21.16
C VAL A 87 22.37 -33.11 19.68
N ARG A 88 22.92 -33.99 18.83
CA ARG A 88 22.57 -34.05 17.40
C ARG A 88 21.07 -34.29 17.21
N THR A 89 20.53 -35.28 17.90
CA THR A 89 19.10 -35.63 17.82
C THR A 89 18.22 -34.46 18.28
N GLU A 90 18.58 -33.80 19.38
CA GLU A 90 17.85 -32.64 19.90
C GLU A 90 17.88 -31.45 18.92
N LEU A 91 19.06 -31.17 18.34
CA LEU A 91 19.22 -30.10 17.35
C LEU A 91 18.41 -30.37 16.08
N THR A 92 18.43 -31.60 15.55
CA THR A 92 17.61 -31.97 14.40
C THR A 92 16.12 -31.77 14.70
N ALA A 93 15.64 -32.27 15.84
CA ALA A 93 14.23 -32.08 16.24
C ALA A 93 13.86 -30.60 16.42
N ARG A 94 14.78 -29.77 16.93
CA ARG A 94 14.56 -28.33 17.07
C ARG A 94 14.51 -27.63 15.71
N ILE A 95 15.37 -28.02 14.77
CA ILE A 95 15.37 -27.51 13.39
C ILE A 95 14.03 -27.85 12.71
N ASP A 96 13.58 -29.10 12.82
CA ASP A 96 12.30 -29.54 12.21
C ASP A 96 11.10 -28.77 12.77
N ARG A 97 11.08 -28.52 14.09
CA ARG A 97 10.03 -27.69 14.72
C ARG A 97 10.04 -26.25 14.20
N VAL A 98 11.23 -25.65 14.05
CA VAL A 98 11.35 -24.29 13.51
C VAL A 98 10.87 -24.22 12.06
N TYR A 99 11.21 -25.22 11.23
CA TYR A 99 10.69 -25.30 9.87
C TYR A 99 9.17 -25.42 9.82
N ALA A 100 8.59 -26.28 10.66
CA ALA A 100 7.14 -26.44 10.73
C ALA A 100 6.44 -25.15 11.19
N GLU A 101 6.97 -24.47 12.21
CA GLU A 101 6.43 -23.19 12.69
C GLU A 101 6.52 -22.11 11.61
N LEU A 102 7.65 -22.01 10.91
CA LEU A 102 7.83 -21.03 9.84
C LEU A 102 6.87 -21.29 8.67
N SER A 103 6.69 -22.56 8.28
CA SER A 103 5.72 -22.94 7.24
C SER A 103 4.29 -22.54 7.63
N ALA A 104 3.89 -22.86 8.87
CA ALA A 104 2.56 -22.49 9.36
C ALA A 104 2.33 -20.97 9.40
N ARG A 105 3.35 -20.19 9.80
CA ARG A 105 3.29 -18.72 9.76
C ARG A 105 3.17 -18.19 8.34
N ILE A 106 3.88 -18.78 7.38
CA ILE A 106 3.77 -18.42 5.96
C ILE A 106 2.35 -18.67 5.46
N ASP A 107 1.78 -19.84 5.73
CA ASP A 107 0.41 -20.19 5.33
C ASP A 107 -0.63 -19.23 5.95
N GLN A 108 -0.44 -18.87 7.23
CA GLN A 108 -1.31 -17.89 7.91
C GLN A 108 -1.24 -16.52 7.24
N VAL A 109 -0.04 -16.04 6.88
CA VAL A 109 0.14 -14.76 6.19
C VAL A 109 -0.50 -14.79 4.79
N TYR A 110 -0.37 -15.89 4.06
CA TYR A 110 -1.03 -16.05 2.76
C TYR A 110 -2.56 -16.00 2.88
N ALA A 111 -3.13 -16.68 3.88
CA ALA A 111 -4.57 -16.66 4.13
C ALA A 111 -5.06 -15.25 4.48
N GLU A 112 -4.33 -14.54 5.35
CA GLU A 112 -4.68 -13.16 5.75
C GLU A 112 -4.61 -12.20 4.56
N LEU A 113 -3.55 -12.27 3.75
CA LEU A 113 -3.41 -11.43 2.55
C LEU A 113 -4.52 -11.72 1.53
N SER A 114 -4.87 -12.99 1.33
CA SER A 114 -5.95 -13.38 0.43
C SER A 114 -7.30 -12.81 0.89
N ALA A 115 -7.60 -12.89 2.19
CA ALA A 115 -8.81 -12.31 2.76
C ALA A 115 -8.86 -10.78 2.61
N ARG A 116 -7.73 -10.09 2.86
CA ARG A 116 -7.62 -8.64 2.66
C ARG A 116 -7.83 -8.23 1.20
N ILE A 117 -7.28 -8.98 0.26
CA ILE A 117 -7.47 -8.72 -1.18
C ILE A 117 -8.95 -8.84 -1.55
N GLU A 118 -9.65 -9.86 -1.05
CA GLU A 118 -11.07 -10.07 -1.35
C GLU A 118 -11.96 -8.99 -0.71
N GLN A 119 -11.63 -8.55 0.50
CA GLN A 119 -12.29 -7.42 1.14
C GLN A 119 -12.14 -6.13 0.30
N VAL A 120 -10.92 -5.82 -0.16
CA VAL A 120 -10.65 -4.64 -0.99
C VAL A 120 -11.40 -4.73 -2.32
N ARG A 121 -11.44 -5.91 -2.96
CA ARG A 121 -12.24 -6.12 -4.18
C ARG A 121 -13.71 -5.83 -3.94
N THR A 122 -14.28 -6.37 -2.88
CA THR A 122 -15.69 -6.17 -2.52
C THR A 122 -16.00 -4.68 -2.28
N GLU A 123 -15.14 -3.98 -1.55
CA GLU A 123 -15.29 -2.54 -1.30
C GLU A 123 -15.21 -1.71 -2.59
N LEU A 124 -14.26 -2.02 -3.48
CA LEU A 124 -14.13 -1.33 -4.77
C LEU A 124 -15.34 -1.58 -5.67
N THR A 125 -15.85 -2.81 -5.74
CA THR A 125 -17.08 -3.11 -6.48
C THR A 125 -18.26 -2.32 -5.94
N ALA A 126 -18.44 -2.26 -4.62
CA ALA A 126 -19.51 -1.47 -4.02
C ALA A 126 -19.39 0.02 -4.33
N ARG A 127 -18.17 0.58 -4.28
CA ARG A 127 -17.92 1.99 -4.65
C ARG A 127 -18.22 2.27 -6.12
N ILE A 128 -17.88 1.36 -7.02
CA ILE A 128 -18.18 1.49 -8.45
C ILE A 128 -19.70 1.54 -8.67
N GLU A 129 -20.46 0.65 -8.03
CA GLU A 129 -21.92 0.63 -8.14
C GLU A 129 -22.58 1.88 -7.54
N GLN A 130 -22.05 2.40 -6.43
CA GLN A 130 -22.50 3.66 -5.86
C GLN A 130 -22.29 4.82 -6.84
N VAL A 131 -21.09 4.93 -7.44
CA VAL A 131 -20.79 5.98 -8.44
C VAL A 131 -21.67 5.84 -9.68
N ARG A 132 -21.92 4.62 -10.16
CA ARG A 132 -22.85 4.37 -11.28
C ARG A 132 -24.26 4.86 -10.97
N THR A 133 -24.75 4.58 -9.76
CA THR A 133 -26.08 5.01 -9.31
C THR A 133 -26.16 6.53 -9.23
N GLU A 134 -25.16 7.19 -8.64
CA GLU A 134 -25.10 8.65 -8.55
C GLU A 134 -25.06 9.32 -9.94
N LEU A 135 -24.25 8.78 -10.86
CA LEU A 135 -24.17 9.30 -12.23
C LEU A 135 -25.49 9.13 -12.98
N THR A 136 -26.17 7.99 -12.81
CA THR A 136 -27.49 7.75 -13.41
C THR A 136 -28.51 8.77 -12.93
N ALA A 137 -28.59 9.00 -11.61
CA ALA A 137 -29.48 10.00 -11.03
C ALA A 137 -29.17 11.43 -11.52
N ARG A 138 -27.88 11.79 -11.65
CA ARG A 138 -27.48 13.09 -12.20
C ARG A 138 -27.89 13.25 -13.67
N ILE A 139 -27.76 12.19 -14.48
CA ILE A 139 -28.20 12.21 -15.88
C ILE A 139 -29.71 12.44 -15.97
N GLU A 140 -30.50 11.72 -15.17
CA GLU A 140 -31.97 11.88 -15.11
C GLU A 140 -32.37 13.30 -14.68
N GLN A 141 -31.67 13.87 -13.69
CA GLN A 141 -31.90 15.24 -13.25
C GLN A 141 -31.62 16.25 -14.38
N VAL A 142 -30.49 16.10 -15.08
CA VAL A 142 -30.14 16.97 -16.21
C VAL A 142 -31.14 16.84 -17.35
N GLN A 143 -31.60 15.63 -17.67
CA GLN A 143 -32.65 15.42 -18.69
C GLN A 143 -33.95 16.14 -18.30
N THR A 144 -34.36 16.02 -17.04
CA THR A 144 -35.56 16.69 -16.53
C THR A 144 -35.44 18.21 -16.62
N GLU A 145 -34.28 18.77 -16.23
CA GLU A 145 -34.05 20.21 -16.32
C GLU A 145 -34.05 20.70 -17.78
N LEU A 146 -33.41 19.96 -18.69
CA LEU A 146 -33.39 20.30 -20.11
C LEU A 146 -34.79 20.27 -20.73
N ASN A 147 -35.61 19.25 -20.43
CA ASN A 147 -36.99 19.19 -20.89
C ASN A 147 -37.80 20.40 -20.37
N ALA A 148 -37.67 20.74 -19.09
CA ALA A 148 -38.35 21.91 -18.53
C ALA A 148 -37.89 23.23 -19.17
N ARG A 149 -36.60 23.35 -19.53
CA ARG A 149 -36.09 24.52 -20.27
C ARG A 149 -36.66 24.58 -21.69
N ILE A 150 -36.73 23.44 -22.38
CA ILE A 150 -37.32 23.34 -23.72
C ILE A 150 -38.79 23.76 -23.68
N ASP A 151 -39.58 23.26 -22.73
CA ASP A 151 -41.00 23.62 -22.57
C ASP A 151 -41.19 25.12 -22.34
N ARG A 152 -40.34 25.74 -21.52
CA ARG A 152 -40.36 27.20 -21.29
C ARG A 152 -40.06 27.98 -22.57
N VAL A 153 -39.07 27.55 -23.36
CA VAL A 153 -38.73 28.19 -24.64
C VAL A 153 -39.88 28.07 -25.62
N TYR A 154 -40.54 26.90 -25.71
CA TYR A 154 -41.73 26.72 -26.54
C TYR A 154 -42.88 27.65 -26.12
N ALA A 155 -43.15 27.77 -24.82
CA ALA A 155 -44.18 28.66 -24.30
C ALA A 155 -43.87 30.14 -24.62
N GLU A 156 -42.62 30.57 -24.41
CA GLU A 156 -42.19 31.95 -24.72
C GLU A 156 -42.32 32.26 -26.22
N LEU A 157 -41.88 31.35 -27.09
CA LEU A 157 -42.01 31.52 -28.54
C LEU A 157 -43.47 31.57 -28.97
N SER A 158 -44.34 30.73 -28.42
CA SER A 158 -45.77 30.73 -28.71
C SER A 158 -46.42 32.07 -28.32
N ALA A 159 -46.12 32.57 -27.12
CA ALA A 159 -46.61 33.87 -26.66
C ALA A 159 -46.13 35.03 -27.56
N ARG A 160 -44.85 35.00 -27.98
CA ARG A 160 -44.31 36.01 -28.93
C ARG A 160 -45.02 35.95 -30.28
N ILE A 161 -45.32 34.76 -30.80
CA ILE A 161 -46.05 34.59 -32.06
C ILE A 161 -47.46 35.18 -31.94
N GLU A 162 -48.19 34.89 -30.87
CA GLU A 162 -49.53 35.45 -30.62
C GLU A 162 -49.50 36.98 -30.51
N GLN A 163 -48.49 37.53 -29.82
CA GLN A 163 -48.29 38.97 -29.72
C GLN A 163 -48.08 39.60 -31.11
N VAL A 164 -47.21 39.01 -31.94
CA VAL A 164 -46.94 39.50 -33.31
C VAL A 164 -48.19 39.39 -34.18
N GLN A 165 -48.97 38.30 -34.09
CA GLN A 165 -50.23 38.16 -34.82
C GLN A 165 -51.25 39.24 -34.43
N THR A 166 -51.35 39.54 -33.14
CA THR A 166 -52.24 40.59 -32.62
C THR A 166 -51.79 41.97 -33.13
N GLU A 167 -50.50 42.27 -33.06
CA GLU A 167 -49.96 43.54 -33.57
C GLU A 167 -50.20 43.71 -35.07
N LEU A 168 -49.96 42.66 -35.86
CA LEU A 168 -50.23 42.67 -37.30
C LEU A 168 -51.71 42.87 -37.62
N THR A 169 -52.61 42.22 -36.86
CA THR A 169 -54.06 42.40 -37.03
C THR A 169 -54.47 43.84 -36.79
N VAL A 170 -53.97 44.47 -35.71
CA VAL A 170 -54.22 45.89 -35.41
C VAL A 170 -53.69 46.79 -36.53
N ARG A 171 -52.45 46.55 -37.00
CA ARG A 171 -51.87 47.34 -38.10
C ARG A 171 -52.67 47.21 -39.40
N ILE A 172 -53.17 46.01 -39.72
CA ILE A 172 -54.02 45.78 -40.91
C ILE A 172 -55.31 46.60 -40.82
N GLU A 173 -55.99 46.59 -39.66
CA GLU A 173 -57.22 47.37 -39.47
C GLU A 173 -56.98 48.88 -39.50
N GLN A 174 -55.85 49.34 -38.97
CA GLN A 174 -55.43 50.75 -39.08
C GLN A 174 -55.23 51.16 -40.54
N VAL A 175 -54.46 50.39 -41.31
CA VAL A 175 -54.22 50.64 -42.74
C VAL A 175 -55.52 50.59 -43.54
N ARG A 176 -56.41 49.64 -43.24
CA ARG A 176 -57.74 49.53 -43.86
C ARG A 176 -58.58 50.78 -43.61
N THR A 177 -58.63 51.25 -42.37
CA THR A 177 -59.38 52.45 -41.98
C THR A 177 -58.82 53.70 -42.68
N GLU A 178 -57.50 53.85 -42.71
CA GLU A 178 -56.85 54.95 -43.43
C GLU A 178 -57.16 54.92 -44.92
N LEU A 179 -57.15 53.73 -45.55
CA LEU A 179 -57.45 53.59 -46.97
C LEU A 179 -58.91 53.94 -47.27
N ILE A 180 -59.86 53.52 -46.44
CA ILE A 180 -61.28 53.90 -46.57
C ILE A 180 -61.42 55.42 -46.50
N ALA A 181 -60.82 56.08 -45.51
CA ALA A 181 -60.87 57.53 -45.37
C ALA A 181 -60.29 58.25 -46.61
N ARG A 182 -59.18 57.75 -47.17
CA ARG A 182 -58.59 58.29 -48.41
C ARG A 182 -59.51 58.11 -49.62
N ILE A 183 -60.21 56.98 -49.72
CA ILE A 183 -61.18 56.71 -50.79
C ILE A 183 -62.36 57.68 -50.68
N GLU A 184 -62.93 57.84 -49.49
CA GLU A 184 -64.04 58.77 -49.22
C GLU A 184 -63.65 60.22 -49.53
N GLN A 185 -62.47 60.65 -49.10
CA GLN A 185 -61.94 61.98 -49.43
C GLN A 185 -61.78 62.18 -50.94
N THR A 186 -61.28 61.15 -51.63
CA THR A 186 -61.12 61.18 -53.09
C THR A 186 -62.48 61.26 -53.77
N ALA A 187 -63.46 60.45 -53.38
CA ALA A 187 -64.82 60.46 -53.90
C ALA A 187 -65.47 61.85 -53.73
N ALA A 188 -65.42 62.42 -52.52
CA ALA A 188 -65.95 63.76 -52.25
C ALA A 188 -65.27 64.84 -53.11
N THR A 189 -63.97 64.71 -53.36
CA THR A 189 -63.23 65.62 -54.26
C THR A 189 -63.68 65.47 -55.72
N LEU A 190 -63.97 64.25 -56.18
CA LEU A 190 -64.52 64.00 -57.51
C LEU A 190 -65.93 64.56 -57.64
N ASP A 191 -66.81 64.32 -56.67
CA ASP A 191 -68.19 64.84 -56.68
C ASP A 191 -68.19 66.37 -56.77
N ALA A 192 -67.38 67.05 -55.96
CA ALA A 192 -67.22 68.50 -56.03
C ALA A 192 -66.71 69.00 -57.39
N LYS A 193 -65.85 68.21 -58.08
CA LYS A 193 -65.40 68.53 -59.44
C LYS A 193 -66.53 68.31 -60.46
N ILE A 194 -67.33 67.24 -60.32
CA ILE A 194 -68.49 66.96 -61.17
C ILE A 194 -69.52 68.07 -61.02
N ASP A 195 -69.87 68.47 -59.80
CA ASP A 195 -70.80 69.57 -59.53
C ASP A 195 -70.33 70.88 -60.18
N ARG A 196 -69.04 71.19 -60.04
CA ARG A 196 -68.44 72.36 -60.69
C ARG A 196 -68.52 72.28 -62.21
N LEU A 197 -68.31 71.11 -62.81
CA LEU A 197 -68.45 70.91 -64.25
C LEU A 197 -69.90 71.05 -64.70
N ASN A 198 -70.85 70.50 -63.94
CA ASN A 198 -72.28 70.64 -64.21
C ASN A 198 -72.73 72.11 -64.13
N MET A 199 -72.26 72.88 -63.14
CA MET A 199 -72.50 74.33 -63.06
C MET A 199 -71.94 75.06 -64.28
N LYS A 200 -70.70 74.75 -64.69
CA LYS A 200 -70.10 75.34 -65.90
C LYS A 200 -70.88 74.98 -67.15
N LEU A 201 -71.30 73.72 -67.30
CA LEU A 201 -72.10 73.27 -68.43
C LEU A 201 -73.46 73.97 -68.47
N ASN A 202 -74.18 74.01 -67.35
CA ASN A 202 -75.45 74.72 -67.24
C ASN A 202 -75.30 76.20 -67.58
N PHE A 203 -74.22 76.84 -67.12
CA PHE A 203 -73.91 78.22 -67.47
C PHE A 203 -73.67 78.40 -68.98
N VAL A 204 -72.90 77.51 -69.61
CA VAL A 204 -72.68 77.52 -71.06
C VAL A 204 -73.99 77.29 -71.83
N LEU A 205 -74.81 76.34 -71.39
CA LEU A 205 -76.12 76.08 -71.99
C LEU A 205 -77.04 77.30 -71.89
N LEU A 206 -77.08 77.97 -70.73
CA LEU A 206 -77.83 79.22 -70.56
C LEU A 206 -77.32 80.33 -71.48
N LEU A 207 -76.00 80.48 -71.63
CA LEU A 207 -75.41 81.44 -72.58
C LEU A 207 -75.81 81.12 -74.03
N LEU A 208 -75.74 79.85 -74.43
CA LEU A 208 -76.17 79.42 -75.77
C LEU A 208 -77.67 79.67 -75.99
N LEU A 209 -78.51 79.41 -74.98
CA LEU A 209 -79.95 79.67 -75.02
C LEU A 209 -80.22 81.18 -75.15
N LEU A 210 -79.50 82.02 -74.40
CA LEU A 210 -79.58 83.47 -74.49
C LEU A 210 -79.19 83.97 -75.90
N ILE A 211 -78.08 83.46 -76.46
CA ILE A 211 -77.65 83.78 -77.84
C ILE A 211 -78.74 83.36 -78.84
N ALA A 212 -79.29 82.15 -78.72
CA ALA A 212 -80.36 81.66 -79.60
C ALA A 212 -81.63 82.53 -79.51
N THR A 213 -82.00 83.00 -78.32
CA THR A 213 -83.14 83.92 -78.14
C THR A 213 -82.91 85.30 -78.74
N LEU A 214 -81.69 85.85 -78.64
CA LEU A 214 -81.33 87.14 -79.25
C LEU A 214 -81.33 87.09 -80.79
N TRP A 215 -81.00 85.92 -81.37
CA TRP A 215 -81.09 85.67 -82.81
C TRP A 215 -82.49 85.32 -83.33
N ASN A 216 -83.48 85.15 -82.44
CA ASN A 216 -84.86 84.97 -82.87
C ASN A 216 -85.42 86.35 -83.29
N PRO A 217 -85.78 86.55 -84.58
CA PRO A 217 -86.21 87.86 -85.09
C PRO A 217 -87.42 88.42 -84.35
N ALA A 218 -88.34 87.55 -83.90
CA ALA A 218 -89.52 87.98 -83.12
C ALA A 218 -89.14 88.58 -81.75
N VAL A 219 -88.09 88.05 -81.11
CA VAL A 219 -87.58 88.55 -79.83
C VAL A 219 -86.71 89.80 -80.04
N ALA A 220 -85.89 89.83 -81.10
CA ALA A 220 -85.11 91.00 -81.46
C ALA A 220 -86.00 92.23 -81.73
N ASP A 221 -87.14 92.06 -82.40
CA ASP A 221 -88.12 93.12 -82.62
C ASP A 221 -88.82 93.57 -81.32
N LEU A 222 -89.04 92.65 -80.38
CA LEU A 222 -89.62 92.96 -79.06
C LEU A 222 -88.64 93.73 -78.17
N ILE A 223 -87.36 93.37 -78.20
CA ILE A 223 -86.28 94.11 -77.52
C ILE A 223 -86.10 95.49 -78.16
N ARG A 224 -86.15 95.61 -79.49
CA ARG A 224 -86.15 96.92 -80.18
C ARG A 224 -87.30 97.81 -79.70
N LYS A 225 -88.51 97.26 -79.60
CA LYS A 225 -89.67 97.98 -79.03
C LYS A 225 -89.48 98.38 -77.57
N LEU A 226 -88.93 97.50 -76.72
CA LEU A 226 -88.74 97.77 -75.30
C LEU A 226 -87.60 98.76 -75.00
N LEU A 227 -86.53 98.75 -75.80
CA LEU A 227 -85.41 99.71 -75.68
C LEU A 227 -85.68 101.03 -76.40
N GLY A 228 -86.86 101.22 -77.00
CA GLY A 228 -87.21 102.43 -77.75
C GLY A 228 -86.40 102.61 -79.03
N LEU A 229 -85.82 101.54 -79.56
CA LEU A 229 -85.11 101.50 -80.84
C LEU A 229 -86.12 101.21 -81.95
N GLY A 230 -87.00 102.18 -82.20
CA GLY A 230 -87.91 102.24 -83.34
C GLY A 230 -87.65 103.51 -84.13
#